data_AF-F4LMB9-F1
#
_entry.id   AF-F4LMB9-F1
#
_cell.length_a   1.000
_cell.length_b   1.000
_cell.length_c   1.000
_cell.angle_alpha   90.00
_cell.angle_beta   90.00
_cell.angle_gamma   90.00
#
_symmetry.space_group_name_H-M   'P 1'
#
loop_
_entity.id
_entity.type
_entity.pdbx_description
1 polymer ?
#
loop_
_entity_poly.entity_id
_entity_poly.type
_entity_poly.pdbx_seq_one_letter_code
_entity_poly.pdbx_strand_id
1 'polypeptide(L)'
;MNQDQIKDMLLQIEGSELDFTVTFTGKESKKVNGLYKPDTYEILLHNKNFKADNQLIYTAIHEYTHHLLNEAKLAETGGLKPSYARVHTNEFWARFHGLLETAEQKGFYVIGLENSPELAQLTEELRVNYLEQNGRLMQEFGRLLAKAHRLCQEANIRYEDYIDRVLKLPRTAAKTIAKVAAVEVNPAIGFENMKLVASLPTPEKRSAAEQQILEGHSPDSVRSLMKKKSEETDARTRLEKEKQRLEKTITQLTSRLELVEESLAQL
;
A
#
# COMPACT_ATOMS: atom_id res chain seq x y z
N MET A 1 4.37 10.48 -26.80
CA MET A 1 5.40 9.40 -26.91
C MET A 1 4.89 8.17 -27.67
N ASN A 2 5.78 7.29 -28.18
CA ASN A 2 5.45 6.01 -28.82
C ASN A 2 5.83 4.79 -27.95
N GLN A 3 5.52 3.57 -28.41
CA GLN A 3 5.71 2.32 -27.66
C GLN A 3 7.18 2.05 -27.31
N ASP A 4 8.09 2.22 -28.28
CA ASP A 4 9.52 1.97 -28.10
C ASP A 4 10.13 2.96 -27.11
N GLN A 5 9.76 4.23 -27.23
CA GLN A 5 10.16 5.28 -26.28
C GLN A 5 9.71 4.96 -24.85
N ILE A 6 8.50 4.40 -24.68
CA ILE A 6 8.02 4.00 -23.36
C ILE A 6 8.82 2.80 -22.83
N LYS A 7 9.07 1.77 -23.65
CA LYS A 7 9.88 0.61 -23.24
C LYS A 7 11.30 1.04 -22.83
N ASP A 8 11.95 1.87 -23.63
CA ASP A 8 13.30 2.37 -23.35
C ASP A 8 13.34 3.20 -22.08
N MET A 9 12.33 4.03 -21.84
CA MET A 9 12.20 4.79 -20.60
C MET A 9 12.02 3.87 -19.39
N LEU A 10 11.17 2.84 -19.46
CA LEU A 10 10.95 1.89 -18.36
C LEU A 10 12.25 1.16 -18.00
N LEU A 11 13.00 0.68 -19.02
CA LEU A 11 14.30 0.04 -18.84
C LEU A 11 15.37 1.00 -18.28
N GLN A 12 15.28 2.28 -18.62
CA GLN A 12 16.16 3.30 -18.04
C GLN A 12 15.81 3.61 -16.58
N ILE A 13 14.54 3.54 -16.17
CA ILE A 13 14.13 3.67 -14.77
C ILE A 13 14.73 2.53 -13.96
N GLU A 14 14.47 1.29 -14.39
CA GLU A 14 15.06 0.09 -13.81
C GLU A 14 15.14 -1.02 -14.86
N GLY A 15 16.28 -1.68 -14.98
CA GLY A 15 16.46 -2.79 -15.92
C GLY A 15 15.59 -4.00 -15.55
N SER A 16 15.32 -4.84 -16.54
CA SER A 16 14.64 -6.13 -16.37
C SER A 16 15.46 -7.20 -17.11
N GLU A 17 15.61 -8.36 -16.48
CA GLU A 17 16.21 -9.56 -17.08
C GLU A 17 15.16 -10.35 -17.89
N LEU A 18 13.87 -10.14 -17.60
CA LEU A 18 12.75 -10.76 -18.30
C LEU A 18 12.26 -9.88 -19.45
N ASP A 19 12.45 -10.34 -20.69
CA ASP A 19 11.95 -9.57 -21.85
C ASP A 19 10.42 -9.40 -21.81
N PHE A 20 9.98 -8.22 -22.23
CA PHE A 20 8.59 -7.79 -22.22
C PHE A 20 8.27 -6.89 -23.40
N THR A 21 6.99 -6.75 -23.72
CA THR A 21 6.54 -5.83 -24.78
C THR A 21 5.66 -4.72 -24.22
N VAL A 22 5.69 -3.56 -24.88
CA VAL A 22 4.75 -2.46 -24.62
C VAL A 22 3.90 -2.28 -25.86
N THR A 23 2.59 -2.43 -25.71
CA THR A 23 1.62 -2.34 -26.81
C THR A 23 0.61 -1.24 -26.55
N PHE A 24 0.53 -0.26 -27.45
CA PHE A 24 -0.54 0.72 -27.50
C PHE A 24 -1.73 0.10 -28.21
N THR A 25 -2.84 -0.07 -27.52
CA THR A 25 -3.96 -0.84 -28.07
C THR A 25 -4.74 -0.10 -29.16
N GLY A 26 -4.49 1.20 -29.36
CA GLY A 26 -5.22 2.06 -30.30
C GLY A 26 -6.68 2.31 -29.91
N LYS A 27 -7.04 2.01 -28.65
CA LYS A 27 -8.42 1.99 -28.14
C LYS A 27 -8.54 2.83 -26.88
N GLU A 28 -9.77 3.27 -26.64
CA GLU A 28 -10.20 3.81 -25.35
C GLU A 28 -10.88 2.67 -24.57
N SER A 29 -10.69 2.64 -23.26
CA SER A 29 -11.31 1.67 -22.36
C SER A 29 -11.94 2.38 -21.18
N LYS A 30 -13.22 2.09 -20.93
CA LYS A 30 -13.97 2.63 -19.78
C LYS A 30 -13.61 1.99 -18.45
N LYS A 31 -12.87 0.88 -18.46
CA LYS A 31 -12.59 0.06 -17.27
C LYS A 31 -11.19 0.29 -16.70
N VAL A 32 -10.19 0.33 -17.57
CA VAL A 32 -8.78 0.39 -17.17
C VAL A 32 -8.00 1.24 -18.17
N ASN A 33 -6.89 1.83 -17.73
CA ASN A 33 -5.97 2.61 -18.58
C ASN A 33 -4.81 1.75 -19.11
N GLY A 34 -4.41 0.74 -18.36
CA GLY A 34 -3.38 -0.23 -18.72
C GLY A 34 -3.71 -1.61 -18.19
N LEU A 35 -2.96 -2.61 -18.67
CA LEU A 35 -3.02 -3.98 -18.18
C LEU A 35 -1.70 -4.70 -18.48
N TYR A 36 -1.04 -5.20 -17.44
CA TYR A 36 0.01 -6.20 -17.58
C TYR A 36 -0.56 -7.61 -17.72
N LYS A 37 -0.06 -8.37 -18.70
CA LYS A 37 -0.32 -9.80 -18.89
C LYS A 37 0.89 -10.62 -18.44
N PRO A 38 0.82 -11.29 -17.27
CA PRO A 38 1.93 -12.10 -16.77
C PRO A 38 2.27 -13.30 -17.66
N ASP A 39 1.32 -13.81 -18.45
CA ASP A 39 1.55 -14.99 -19.29
C ASP A 39 2.41 -14.74 -20.52
N THR A 40 2.30 -13.53 -21.08
CA THR A 40 2.99 -13.12 -22.31
C THR A 40 4.00 -12.00 -22.07
N TYR A 41 4.17 -11.60 -20.81
CA TYR A 41 4.99 -10.46 -20.40
C TYR A 41 4.69 -9.20 -21.24
N GLU A 42 3.40 -8.91 -21.43
CA GLU A 42 2.95 -7.81 -22.27
C GLU A 42 2.33 -6.71 -21.40
N ILE A 43 2.79 -5.48 -21.56
CA ILE A 43 2.18 -4.27 -21.02
C ILE A 43 1.29 -3.66 -22.09
N LEU A 44 -0.02 -3.69 -21.86
CA LEU A 44 -1.01 -3.02 -22.69
C LEU A 44 -1.32 -1.64 -22.16
N LEU A 45 -1.33 -0.63 -23.03
CA LEU A 45 -1.73 0.73 -22.71
C LEU A 45 -2.87 1.16 -23.64
N HIS A 46 -4.01 1.53 -23.05
CA HIS A 46 -5.16 2.08 -23.78
C HIS A 46 -4.90 3.55 -24.11
N ASN A 47 -4.01 3.78 -25.07
CA ASN A 47 -3.39 5.08 -25.32
C ASN A 47 -4.38 6.20 -25.68
N LYS A 48 -5.62 5.90 -26.09
CA LYS A 48 -6.66 6.92 -26.31
C LYS A 48 -7.31 7.43 -25.02
N ASN A 49 -7.07 6.80 -23.87
CA ASN A 49 -7.53 7.29 -22.57
C ASN A 49 -6.75 8.53 -22.09
N PHE A 50 -5.52 8.73 -22.56
CA PHE A 50 -4.62 9.74 -22.01
C PHE A 50 -4.71 11.06 -22.76
N LYS A 51 -4.69 12.16 -22.01
CA LYS A 51 -4.70 13.53 -22.55
C LYS A 51 -3.32 14.20 -22.48
N ALA A 52 -2.38 13.60 -21.75
CA ALA A 52 -1.02 14.08 -21.59
C ALA A 52 -0.06 12.91 -21.45
N ASP A 53 1.19 13.09 -21.90
CA ASP A 53 2.24 12.07 -21.79
C ASP A 53 2.48 11.66 -20.33
N ASN A 54 2.35 12.59 -19.37
CA ASN A 54 2.53 12.30 -17.94
C ASN A 54 1.53 11.24 -17.41
N GLN A 55 0.29 11.24 -17.91
CA GLN A 55 -0.73 10.25 -17.52
C GLN A 55 -0.40 8.86 -18.11
N LEU A 56 0.12 8.85 -19.34
CA LEU A 56 0.59 7.64 -20.01
C LEU A 56 1.79 7.05 -19.28
N ILE A 57 2.78 7.88 -18.91
CA ILE A 57 4.00 7.47 -18.20
C ILE A 57 3.67 6.89 -16.83
N TYR A 58 2.82 7.58 -16.04
CA TYR A 58 2.36 7.06 -14.75
C TYR A 58 1.74 5.67 -14.87
N THR A 59 0.89 5.48 -15.89
CA THR A 59 0.24 4.17 -16.14
C THR A 59 1.25 3.13 -16.61
N ALA A 60 2.19 3.50 -17.48
CA ALA A 60 3.25 2.61 -17.93
C ALA A 60 4.11 2.11 -16.76
N ILE A 61 4.50 3.01 -15.84
CA ILE A 61 5.25 2.66 -14.63
C ILE A 61 4.43 1.74 -13.72
N HIS A 62 3.10 1.95 -13.63
CA HIS A 62 2.22 1.07 -12.86
C HIS A 62 2.23 -0.35 -13.41
N GLU A 63 2.03 -0.51 -14.72
CA GLU A 63 2.06 -1.84 -15.36
C GLU A 63 3.45 -2.46 -15.32
N TYR A 64 4.51 -1.64 -15.43
CA TYR A 64 5.88 -2.10 -15.29
C TYR A 64 6.22 -2.57 -13.87
N THR A 65 5.59 -1.98 -12.86
CA THR A 65 5.70 -2.48 -11.49
C THR A 65 5.17 -3.91 -11.37
N HIS A 66 4.03 -4.21 -12.03
CA HIS A 66 3.53 -5.60 -12.08
C HIS A 66 4.52 -6.52 -12.78
N HIS A 67 5.17 -6.05 -13.85
CA HIS A 67 6.20 -6.80 -14.56
C HIS A 67 7.39 -7.16 -13.66
N LEU A 68 8.01 -6.17 -13.01
CA LEU A 68 9.17 -6.40 -12.14
C LEU A 68 8.85 -7.28 -10.93
N LEU A 69 7.65 -7.15 -10.35
CA LEU A 69 7.25 -8.04 -9.25
C LEU A 69 6.96 -9.46 -9.74
N ASN A 70 6.46 -9.62 -10.96
CA ASN A 70 6.28 -10.93 -11.56
C ASN A 70 7.63 -11.60 -11.84
N GLU A 71 8.58 -10.85 -12.40
CA GLU A 71 9.97 -11.29 -12.60
C GLU A 71 10.63 -11.74 -11.29
N ALA A 72 10.60 -10.89 -10.25
CA ALA A 72 11.16 -11.22 -8.94
C ALA A 72 10.53 -12.51 -8.36
N LYS A 73 9.21 -12.66 -8.49
CA LYS A 73 8.52 -13.88 -8.04
C LYS A 73 8.92 -15.11 -8.83
N LEU A 74 9.08 -15.00 -10.15
CA LEU A 74 9.53 -16.11 -10.99
C LEU A 74 10.94 -16.57 -10.58
N ALA A 75 11.83 -15.65 -10.25
CA ALA A 75 13.16 -15.96 -9.73
C ALA A 75 13.08 -16.70 -8.38
N GLU A 76 12.19 -16.26 -7.47
CA GLU A 76 11.98 -16.89 -6.16
C GLU A 76 11.36 -18.29 -6.24
N THR A 77 10.46 -18.53 -7.19
CA THR A 77 9.70 -19.79 -7.30
C THR A 77 10.33 -20.79 -8.27
N GLY A 78 11.51 -20.49 -8.83
CA GLY A 78 12.13 -21.33 -9.85
C GLY A 78 11.31 -21.46 -11.13
N GLY A 79 10.60 -20.39 -11.51
CA GLY A 79 9.78 -20.33 -12.72
C GLY A 79 8.34 -20.85 -12.57
N LEU A 80 7.91 -21.24 -11.37
CA LEU A 80 6.52 -21.61 -11.13
C LEU A 80 5.64 -20.36 -11.08
N LYS A 81 4.64 -20.30 -11.97
CA LYS A 81 3.70 -19.19 -12.02
C LYS A 81 2.91 -19.10 -10.71
N PRO A 82 2.81 -17.91 -10.08
CA PRO A 82 2.02 -17.75 -8.88
C PRO A 82 0.54 -18.01 -9.16
N SER A 83 -0.14 -18.70 -8.24
CA SER A 83 -1.61 -18.70 -8.20
C SER A 83 -2.11 -17.30 -7.81
N TYR A 84 -3.22 -16.87 -8.41
CA TYR A 84 -3.91 -15.57 -8.24
C TYR A 84 -3.62 -14.88 -6.89
N ALA A 85 -2.57 -14.06 -6.87
CA ALA A 85 -2.18 -13.26 -5.72
C ALA A 85 -2.82 -11.87 -5.80
N ARG A 86 -3.05 -11.23 -4.65
CA ARG A 86 -3.41 -9.81 -4.60
C ARG A 86 -2.30 -8.99 -5.27
N VAL A 87 -2.65 -8.22 -6.29
CA VAL A 87 -1.68 -7.51 -7.16
C VAL A 87 -1.28 -6.11 -6.66
N HIS A 88 -2.11 -5.45 -5.85
CA HIS A 88 -1.81 -4.15 -5.24
C HIS A 88 -1.61 -4.29 -3.72
N THR A 89 -0.47 -4.84 -3.33
CA THR A 89 -0.01 -4.93 -1.93
C THR A 89 0.80 -3.68 -1.54
N ASN A 90 1.14 -3.53 -0.26
CA ASN A 90 2.04 -2.44 0.15
C ASN A 90 3.42 -2.54 -0.52
N GLU A 91 3.87 -3.76 -0.83
CA GLU A 91 5.12 -3.98 -1.58
C GLU A 91 5.00 -3.44 -3.01
N PHE A 92 3.86 -3.68 -3.67
CA PHE A 92 3.58 -3.08 -4.97
C PHE A 92 3.66 -1.56 -4.90
N TRP A 93 2.95 -0.93 -3.96
CA TRP A 93 2.92 0.53 -3.88
C TRP A 93 4.29 1.11 -3.54
N ALA A 94 5.03 0.51 -2.61
CA ALA A 94 6.39 0.94 -2.31
C ALA A 94 7.31 0.85 -3.53
N ARG A 95 7.24 -0.24 -4.30
CA ARG A 95 8.00 -0.41 -5.53
C ARG A 95 7.60 0.61 -6.60
N PHE A 96 6.29 0.78 -6.81
CA PHE A 96 5.74 1.74 -7.75
C PHE A 96 6.19 3.18 -7.45
N HIS A 97 6.11 3.59 -6.17
CA HIS A 97 6.55 4.92 -5.76
C HIS A 97 8.07 5.11 -5.94
N GLY A 98 8.90 4.11 -5.65
CA GLY A 98 10.33 4.19 -5.92
C GLY A 98 10.67 4.33 -7.42
N LEU A 99 9.91 3.66 -8.29
CA LEU A 99 10.07 3.81 -9.74
C LEU A 99 9.63 5.20 -10.22
N LEU A 100 8.54 5.76 -9.66
CA LEU A 100 8.12 7.13 -9.93
C LEU A 100 9.19 8.15 -9.49
N GLU A 101 9.72 8.03 -8.27
CA GLU A 101 10.81 8.90 -7.78
C GLU A 101 12.02 8.84 -8.71
N THR A 102 12.39 7.65 -9.16
CA THR A 102 13.49 7.46 -10.14
C THR A 102 13.16 8.10 -11.49
N ALA A 103 11.91 7.99 -11.95
CA ALA A 103 11.45 8.65 -13.18
C ALA A 103 11.46 10.18 -13.05
N GLU A 104 11.11 10.73 -11.89
CA GLU A 104 11.20 12.17 -11.59
C GLU A 104 12.65 12.65 -11.60
N GLN A 105 13.55 11.94 -10.91
CA GLN A 105 14.99 12.26 -10.89
C GLN A 105 15.62 12.25 -12.29
N LYS A 106 15.16 11.35 -13.17
CA LYS A 106 15.60 11.26 -14.57
C LYS A 106 14.87 12.24 -15.50
N GLY A 107 13.90 13.01 -15.00
CA GLY A 107 13.12 13.97 -15.77
C GLY A 107 12.10 13.35 -16.72
N PHE A 108 11.76 12.07 -16.55
CA PHE A 108 10.73 11.39 -17.35
C PHE A 108 9.32 11.66 -16.85
N TYR A 109 9.15 11.86 -15.53
CA TYR A 109 7.86 12.12 -14.90
C TYR A 109 7.93 13.44 -14.14
N VAL A 110 6.84 14.22 -14.17
CA VAL A 110 6.72 15.44 -13.38
C VAL A 110 5.32 15.52 -12.81
N ILE A 111 5.16 15.72 -11.51
CA ILE A 111 3.84 15.80 -10.88
C ILE A 111 3.01 16.96 -11.46
N GLY A 112 3.65 18.09 -11.76
CA GLY A 112 3.04 19.21 -12.48
C GLY A 112 2.11 20.07 -11.62
N LEU A 113 2.21 20.00 -10.29
CA LEU A 113 1.44 20.83 -9.35
C LEU A 113 1.65 22.32 -9.60
N GLU A 114 2.87 22.70 -9.96
CA GLU A 114 3.28 24.06 -10.31
C GLU A 114 2.52 24.65 -11.51
N ASN A 115 1.94 23.79 -12.35
CA ASN A 115 1.17 24.23 -13.52
C ASN A 115 -0.26 24.67 -13.17
N SER A 116 -0.68 24.54 -11.90
CA SER A 116 -1.99 24.98 -11.42
C SER A 116 -1.87 25.73 -10.09
N PRO A 117 -1.78 27.07 -10.13
CA PRO A 117 -1.72 27.90 -8.92
C PRO A 117 -2.92 27.69 -7.99
N GLU A 118 -4.11 27.48 -8.55
CA GLU A 118 -5.33 27.18 -7.79
C GLU A 118 -5.23 25.85 -7.03
N LEU A 119 -4.72 24.80 -7.68
CA LEU A 119 -4.49 23.51 -7.01
C LEU A 119 -3.40 23.62 -5.94
N ALA A 120 -2.34 24.38 -6.18
CA ALA A 120 -1.28 24.61 -5.19
C ALA A 120 -1.84 25.33 -3.94
N GLN A 121 -2.66 26.36 -4.13
CA GLN A 121 -3.32 27.06 -3.02
C GLN A 121 -4.26 26.14 -2.24
N LEU A 122 -5.09 25.36 -2.93
CA LEU A 122 -5.99 24.40 -2.29
C LEU A 122 -5.20 23.30 -1.55
N THR A 123 -4.08 22.86 -2.10
CA THR A 123 -3.21 21.85 -1.46
C THR A 123 -2.68 22.36 -0.12
N GLU A 124 -2.28 23.63 -0.05
CA GLU A 124 -1.81 24.24 1.19
C GLU A 124 -2.94 24.37 2.22
N GLU A 125 -4.13 24.78 1.78
CA GLU A 125 -5.32 24.81 2.63
C GLU A 125 -5.65 23.43 3.21
N LEU A 126 -5.62 22.38 2.38
CA LEU A 126 -5.86 21.00 2.82
C LEU A 126 -4.81 20.54 3.83
N ARG A 127 -3.52 20.87 3.63
CA ARG A 127 -2.44 20.50 4.55
C ARG A 127 -2.60 21.15 5.91
N VAL A 128 -2.78 22.47 5.95
CA VAL A 128 -2.82 23.22 7.20
C VAL A 128 -4.17 23.07 7.90
N ASN A 129 -5.27 23.38 7.20
CA ASN A 129 -6.58 23.53 7.85
C ASN A 129 -7.31 22.21 8.04
N TYR A 130 -6.94 21.15 7.32
CA TYR A 130 -7.61 19.86 7.42
C TYR A 130 -6.69 18.78 7.97
N LEU A 131 -5.51 18.54 7.37
CA LEU A 131 -4.65 17.46 7.82
C LEU A 131 -4.03 17.77 9.18
N GLU A 132 -3.36 18.92 9.31
CA GLU A 132 -2.69 19.30 10.56
C GLU A 132 -3.67 19.59 11.69
N GLN A 133 -4.70 20.42 11.43
CA GLN A 133 -5.72 20.72 12.44
C GLN A 133 -6.44 19.46 12.95
N ASN A 134 -6.81 18.54 12.06
CA ASN A 134 -7.39 17.26 12.47
C ASN A 134 -6.38 16.42 13.27
N GLY A 135 -5.10 16.41 12.88
CA GLY A 135 -4.04 15.74 13.65
C GLY A 135 -3.97 16.25 15.10
N ARG A 136 -4.00 17.57 15.29
CA ARG A 136 -4.03 18.22 16.61
C ARG A 136 -5.29 17.87 17.39
N LEU A 137 -6.46 17.95 16.76
CA LEU A 137 -7.74 17.62 17.38
C LEU A 137 -7.79 16.17 17.86
N MET A 138 -7.27 15.24 17.05
CA MET A 138 -7.27 13.81 17.40
C MET A 138 -6.28 13.49 18.52
N GLN A 139 -5.16 14.20 18.62
CA GLN A 139 -4.30 14.10 19.81
C GLN A 139 -5.00 14.60 21.07
N GLU A 140 -5.64 15.76 21.02
CA GLU A 140 -6.40 16.28 22.15
C GLU A 140 -7.52 15.32 22.56
N PHE A 141 -8.28 14.81 21.59
CA PHE A 141 -9.33 13.84 21.83
C PHE A 141 -8.79 12.59 22.54
N GLY A 142 -7.63 12.08 22.12
CA GLY A 142 -7.01 10.93 22.79
C GLY A 142 -6.57 11.22 24.23
N ARG A 143 -6.06 12.42 24.52
CA ARG A 143 -5.76 12.86 25.90
C ARG A 143 -7.02 12.94 26.76
N LEU A 144 -8.12 13.44 26.20
CA LEU A 144 -9.42 13.49 26.87
C LEU A 144 -10.00 12.10 27.11
N LEU A 145 -9.86 11.16 26.16
CA LEU A 145 -10.24 9.76 26.35
C LEU A 145 -9.46 9.09 27.48
N ALA A 146 -8.15 9.39 27.59
CA ALA A 146 -7.33 8.90 28.70
C ALA A 146 -7.76 9.49 30.05
N LYS A 147 -8.13 10.78 30.09
CA LYS A 147 -8.73 11.41 31.28
C LYS A 147 -10.07 10.76 31.64
N ALA A 148 -10.95 10.56 30.66
CA ALA A 148 -12.24 9.92 30.87
C ALA A 148 -12.10 8.50 31.42
N HIS A 149 -11.11 7.73 30.93
CA HIS A 149 -10.84 6.39 31.47
C HIS A 149 -10.47 6.44 32.96
N ARG A 150 -9.59 7.37 33.38
CA ARG A 150 -9.26 7.55 34.81
C ARG A 150 -10.49 7.92 35.64
N LEU A 151 -11.32 8.85 35.17
CA LEU A 151 -12.54 9.26 35.85
C LEU A 151 -13.56 8.11 35.95
N CYS A 152 -13.68 7.27 34.92
CA CYS A 152 -14.51 6.07 34.98
C CYS A 152 -14.00 5.11 36.06
N GLN A 153 -12.68 4.89 36.15
CA GLN A 153 -12.08 4.04 37.18
C GLN A 153 -12.35 4.57 38.60
N GLU A 154 -12.14 5.88 38.83
CA GLU A 154 -12.40 6.54 40.11
C GLU A 154 -13.88 6.44 40.53
N ALA A 155 -14.79 6.54 39.56
CA ALA A 155 -16.23 6.46 39.79
C ALA A 155 -16.79 5.02 39.78
N ASN A 156 -15.94 3.99 39.64
CA ASN A 156 -16.36 2.59 39.45
C ASN A 156 -17.34 2.38 38.27
N ILE A 157 -17.20 3.18 37.21
CA ILE A 157 -17.97 3.09 35.97
C ILE A 157 -17.17 2.24 34.97
N ARG A 158 -17.85 1.31 34.30
CA ARG A 158 -17.24 0.51 33.23
C ARG A 158 -16.91 1.37 32.02
N TYR A 159 -15.62 1.50 31.69
CA TYR A 159 -15.17 2.36 30.59
C TYR A 159 -15.72 1.92 29.22
N GLU A 160 -15.92 0.61 28.99
CA GLU A 160 -16.51 0.15 27.74
C GLU A 160 -17.95 0.65 27.54
N ASP A 161 -18.76 0.71 28.60
CA ASP A 161 -20.12 1.24 28.50
C ASP A 161 -20.10 2.75 28.21
N TYR A 162 -19.14 3.48 28.78
CA TYR A 162 -18.91 4.89 28.48
C TYR A 162 -18.55 5.09 27.00
N ILE A 163 -17.64 4.27 26.45
CA ILE A 163 -17.23 4.36 25.05
C ILE A 163 -18.36 3.98 24.10
N ASP A 164 -19.00 2.84 24.33
CA ASP A 164 -19.97 2.27 23.38
C ASP A 164 -21.34 2.97 23.45
N ARG A 165 -21.82 3.32 24.64
CA ARG A 165 -23.20 3.78 24.84
C ARG A 165 -23.30 5.28 25.04
N VAL A 166 -22.33 5.89 25.72
CA VAL A 166 -22.33 7.35 25.97
C VAL A 166 -21.69 8.08 24.80
N LEU A 167 -20.44 7.75 24.47
CA LEU A 167 -19.71 8.38 23.36
C LEU A 167 -20.08 7.82 21.98
N LYS A 168 -20.70 6.63 21.93
CA LYS A 168 -21.08 5.94 20.68
C LYS A 168 -19.92 5.79 19.71
N LEU A 169 -18.74 5.51 20.26
CA LEU A 169 -17.49 5.40 19.53
C LEU A 169 -17.07 3.92 19.42
N PRO A 170 -16.67 3.41 18.24
CA PRO A 170 -16.11 2.07 18.15
C PRO A 170 -14.85 1.95 19.02
N ARG A 171 -14.77 0.90 19.85
CA ARG A 171 -13.62 0.68 20.75
C ARG A 171 -12.28 0.67 20.03
N THR A 172 -12.22 0.16 18.80
CA THR A 172 -11.02 0.16 17.96
C THR A 172 -10.57 1.57 17.58
N ALA A 173 -11.52 2.46 17.28
CA ALA A 173 -11.24 3.88 17.04
C ALA A 173 -10.74 4.55 18.32
N ALA A 174 -11.45 4.39 19.45
CA ALA A 174 -11.04 4.94 20.74
C ALA A 174 -9.61 4.54 21.13
N LYS A 175 -9.30 3.24 21.00
CA LYS A 175 -7.95 2.70 21.28
C LYS A 175 -6.89 3.30 20.36
N THR A 176 -7.21 3.48 19.08
CA THR A 176 -6.27 4.06 18.10
C THR A 176 -5.99 5.53 18.39
N ILE A 177 -7.03 6.32 18.71
CA ILE A 177 -6.93 7.74 19.06
C ILE A 177 -6.09 7.90 20.34
N ALA A 178 -6.41 7.12 21.38
CA ALA A 178 -5.66 7.13 22.63
C ALA A 178 -4.18 6.73 22.42
N LYS A 179 -3.91 5.74 21.55
CA LYS A 179 -2.55 5.32 21.21
C LYS A 179 -1.75 6.44 20.53
N VAL A 180 -2.36 7.17 19.60
CA VAL A 180 -1.72 8.31 18.93
C VAL A 180 -1.40 9.42 19.94
N ALA A 181 -2.33 9.72 20.85
CA ALA A 181 -2.13 10.76 21.87
C ALA A 181 -1.08 10.38 22.94
N ALA A 182 -0.77 9.10 23.09
CA ALA A 182 0.20 8.59 24.07
C ALA A 182 1.66 8.71 23.59
N VAL A 183 1.90 9.11 22.34
CA VAL A 183 3.23 9.27 21.76
C VAL A 183 3.39 10.68 21.21
N GLU A 184 4.63 11.17 21.20
CA GLU A 184 4.98 12.41 20.52
C GLU A 184 5.03 12.15 19.02
N VAL A 185 4.19 12.85 18.27
CA VAL A 185 4.10 12.79 16.81
C VAL A 185 3.69 14.16 16.29
N ASN A 186 4.33 14.63 15.24
CA ASN A 186 4.02 15.88 14.58
C ASN A 186 2.63 15.80 13.92
N PRO A 187 1.65 16.66 14.27
CA PRO A 187 0.32 16.62 13.68
C PRO A 187 0.29 17.00 12.20
N ALA A 188 1.32 17.70 11.67
CA ALA A 188 1.39 18.12 10.28
C ALA A 188 1.36 16.95 9.27
N ILE A 189 1.76 15.75 9.70
CA ILE A 189 1.66 14.55 8.85
C ILE A 189 0.22 14.05 8.70
N GLY A 190 -0.73 14.57 9.48
CA GLY A 190 -2.14 14.17 9.47
C GLY A 190 -2.44 12.88 10.22
N PHE A 191 -3.68 12.73 10.72
CA PHE A 191 -4.05 11.67 11.66
C PHE A 191 -3.80 10.24 11.15
N GLU A 192 -4.04 9.95 9.86
CA GLU A 192 -3.81 8.60 9.30
C GLU A 192 -2.33 8.19 9.36
N ASN A 193 -1.42 9.13 9.07
CA ASN A 193 0.02 8.90 9.16
C ASN A 193 0.46 8.82 10.63
N MET A 194 -0.15 9.60 11.52
CA MET A 194 0.12 9.48 12.96
C MET A 194 -0.22 8.10 13.50
N LYS A 195 -1.25 7.41 12.98
CA LYS A 195 -1.54 6.01 13.36
C LYS A 195 -0.40 5.07 12.98
N LEU A 196 0.18 5.25 11.79
CA LEU A 196 1.33 4.49 11.33
C LEU A 196 2.51 4.73 12.27
N VAL A 197 2.88 5.99 12.50
CA VAL A 197 3.99 6.35 13.38
C VAL A 197 3.77 5.79 14.79
N ALA A 198 2.61 6.06 15.41
CA ALA A 198 2.28 5.56 16.74
C ALA A 198 2.29 4.02 16.84
N SER A 199 2.13 3.30 15.72
CA SER A 199 2.20 1.84 15.71
C SER A 199 3.61 1.28 15.89
N LEU A 200 4.65 2.07 15.62
CA LEU A 200 6.04 1.65 15.68
C LEU A 200 6.51 1.48 17.14
N PRO A 201 7.37 0.49 17.42
CA PRO A 201 7.68 0.09 18.79
C PRO A 201 8.59 1.08 19.53
N THR A 202 9.59 1.66 18.85
CA THR A 202 10.62 2.50 19.49
C THR A 202 10.52 3.96 19.05
N PRO A 203 10.88 4.93 19.91
CA PRO A 203 10.88 6.35 19.56
C PRO A 203 11.72 6.68 18.32
N GLU A 204 12.86 6.01 18.14
CA GLU A 204 13.77 6.26 17.01
C GLU A 204 13.11 5.89 15.68
N LYS A 205 12.40 4.75 15.64
CA LYS A 205 11.64 4.34 14.45
C LYS A 205 10.48 5.28 14.18
N ARG A 206 9.86 5.83 15.23
CA ARG A 206 8.78 6.82 15.09
C ARG A 206 9.29 8.10 14.46
N SER A 207 10.39 8.64 14.98
CA SER A 207 11.03 9.84 14.45
C SER A 207 11.49 9.66 13.00
N ALA A 208 12.13 8.52 12.69
CA ALA A 208 12.54 8.20 11.32
C ALA A 208 11.34 8.12 10.36
N ALA A 209 10.26 7.42 10.75
CA ALA A 209 9.06 7.33 9.93
C ALA A 209 8.35 8.68 9.74
N GLU A 210 8.31 9.51 10.79
CA GLU A 210 7.78 10.87 10.71
C GLU A 210 8.57 11.73 9.73
N GLN A 211 9.90 11.71 9.81
CA GLN A 211 10.76 12.46 8.90
C GLN A 211 10.55 12.04 7.44
N GLN A 212 10.47 10.74 7.16
CA GLN A 212 10.25 10.26 5.80
C GLN A 212 8.92 10.76 5.21
N ILE A 213 7.86 10.85 6.02
CA ILE A 213 6.55 11.37 5.58
C ILE A 213 6.63 12.89 5.34
N LEU A 214 7.34 13.63 6.20
CA LEU A 214 7.55 15.07 6.02
C LEU A 214 8.38 15.40 4.78
N GLU A 215 9.31 14.52 4.40
CA GLU A 215 10.09 14.60 3.16
C GLU A 215 9.27 14.28 1.90
N GLY A 216 8.01 13.87 2.04
CA GLY A 216 7.09 13.64 0.92
C GLY A 216 6.97 12.18 0.48
N HIS A 217 7.63 11.24 1.15
CA HIS A 217 7.50 9.82 0.82
C HIS A 217 6.09 9.30 1.12
N SER A 218 5.61 8.37 0.30
CA SER A 218 4.29 7.78 0.48
C SER A 218 4.21 6.92 1.76
N PRO A 219 3.03 6.79 2.40
CA PRO A 219 2.86 5.94 3.57
C PRO A 219 3.23 4.47 3.32
N ASP A 220 3.04 3.96 2.09
CA ASP A 220 3.41 2.60 1.71
C ASP A 220 4.92 2.43 1.61
N SER A 221 5.63 3.41 1.04
CA SER A 221 7.10 3.44 1.02
C SER A 221 7.64 3.44 2.45
N VAL A 222 7.11 4.29 3.34
CA VAL A 222 7.53 4.33 4.75
C VAL A 222 7.25 3.00 5.46
N ARG A 223 6.07 2.38 5.25
CA ARG A 223 5.77 1.04 5.80
C ARG A 223 6.76 0.00 5.32
N SER A 224 7.18 0.05 4.06
CA SER A 224 8.15 -0.88 3.49
C SER A 224 9.53 -0.70 4.14
N LEU A 225 10.00 0.54 4.26
CA LEU A 225 11.28 0.87 4.91
C LEU A 225 11.31 0.46 6.38
N MET A 226 10.19 0.60 7.09
CA MET A 226 10.09 0.28 8.52
C MET A 226 9.86 -1.21 8.81
N LYS A 227 9.53 -2.02 7.80
CA LYS A 227 9.46 -3.48 7.97
C LYS A 227 10.85 -4.01 8.31
N LYS A 228 10.90 -4.91 9.30
CA LYS A 228 12.10 -5.70 9.55
C LYS A 228 12.33 -6.54 8.30
N LYS A 229 13.49 -6.41 7.63
CA LYS A 229 13.91 -7.38 6.60
C LYS A 229 13.75 -8.75 7.24
N SER A 230 12.88 -9.59 6.69
CA SER A 230 12.89 -11.00 7.04
C SER A 230 14.29 -11.52 6.71
N GLU A 231 14.83 -12.40 7.54
CA GLU A 231 16.04 -13.15 7.19
C GLU A 231 15.83 -13.74 5.79
N GLU A 232 16.79 -13.51 4.89
CA GLU A 232 16.82 -14.14 3.57
C GLU A 232 16.84 -15.65 3.79
N THR A 233 15.66 -16.27 3.71
CA THR A 233 15.55 -17.73 3.66
C THR A 233 15.82 -18.16 2.23
N ASP A 234 16.82 -19.02 2.03
CA ASP A 234 17.14 -19.61 0.73
C ASP A 234 15.90 -20.24 0.05
N ALA A 235 15.85 -20.14 -1.28
CA ALA A 235 14.69 -20.47 -2.11
C ALA A 235 14.14 -21.88 -1.84
N ARG A 236 15.04 -22.84 -1.57
CA ARG A 236 14.67 -24.21 -1.21
C ARG A 236 13.81 -24.28 0.05
N THR A 237 14.21 -23.55 1.11
CA THR A 237 13.49 -23.57 2.40
C THR A 237 12.09 -22.96 2.26
N ARG A 238 11.96 -21.94 1.39
CA ARG A 238 10.67 -21.31 1.09
C ARG A 238 9.74 -22.26 0.33
N LEU A 239 10.25 -22.93 -0.71
CA LEU A 239 9.50 -23.93 -1.47
C LEU A 239 9.07 -25.13 -0.61
N GLU A 240 9.91 -25.59 0.31
CA GLU A 240 9.56 -26.67 1.26
C GLU A 240 8.42 -26.25 2.20
N LYS A 241 8.43 -25.02 2.72
CA LYS A 241 7.32 -24.48 3.53
C LYS A 241 6.03 -24.35 2.72
N GLU A 242 6.13 -23.91 1.47
CA GLU A 242 5.00 -23.79 0.57
C GLU A 242 4.38 -25.16 0.26
N LYS A 243 5.22 -26.17 -0.03
CA LYS A 243 4.79 -27.57 -0.19
C LYS A 243 4.00 -28.06 1.03
N GLN A 244 4.54 -27.89 2.24
CA GLN A 244 3.85 -28.31 3.47
C GLN A 244 2.50 -27.61 3.67
N ARG A 245 2.41 -26.32 3.30
CA ARG A 245 1.16 -25.56 3.37
C ARG A 245 0.14 -26.09 2.37
N LEU A 246 0.56 -26.37 1.14
CA LEU A 246 -0.31 -26.94 0.10
C LEU A 246 -0.82 -28.32 0.50
N GLU A 247 0.05 -29.20 1.02
CA GLU A 247 -0.34 -30.52 1.53
C GLU A 247 -1.41 -30.40 2.62
N LYS A 248 -1.22 -29.52 3.61
CA LYS A 248 -2.24 -29.26 4.64
C LYS A 248 -3.56 -28.77 4.07
N THR A 249 -3.49 -27.92 3.04
CA THR A 249 -4.68 -27.34 2.40
C THR A 249 -5.44 -28.40 1.62
N ILE A 250 -4.72 -29.28 0.90
CA ILE A 250 -5.29 -30.43 0.20
C ILE A 250 -6.02 -31.33 1.20
N THR A 251 -5.39 -31.72 2.30
CA THR A 251 -6.03 -32.56 3.33
C THR A 251 -7.31 -31.93 3.87
N GLN A 252 -7.31 -30.63 4.17
CA GLN A 252 -8.49 -29.92 4.64
C GLN A 252 -9.62 -29.89 3.60
N LEU A 253 -9.29 -29.65 2.33
CA LEU A 253 -10.26 -29.60 1.24
C LEU A 253 -10.82 -30.98 0.93
N THR A 254 -10.00 -32.05 0.96
CA THR A 254 -10.45 -33.43 0.81
C THR A 254 -11.43 -33.81 1.91
N SER A 255 -11.09 -33.57 3.18
CA SER A 255 -12.00 -33.85 4.30
C SER A 255 -13.31 -33.07 4.21
N ARG A 256 -13.26 -31.80 3.76
CA ARG A 256 -14.47 -31.01 3.54
C ARG A 256 -15.31 -31.55 2.39
N LEU A 257 -14.68 -32.05 1.33
CA LEU A 257 -15.38 -32.65 0.20
C LEU A 257 -16.10 -33.94 0.63
N GLU A 258 -15.44 -34.81 1.40
CA GLU A 258 -16.04 -36.03 1.97
C GLU A 258 -17.31 -35.70 2.77
N LEU A 259 -17.28 -34.69 3.65
CA LEU A 259 -18.46 -34.26 4.42
C LEU A 259 -19.61 -33.77 3.53
N VAL A 260 -19.30 -33.10 2.43
CA VAL A 260 -20.30 -32.65 1.46
C VAL A 260 -20.89 -33.84 0.71
N GLU A 261 -20.06 -34.79 0.29
CA GLU A 261 -20.50 -36.02 -0.38
C GLU A 261 -21.38 -36.89 0.53
N GLU A 262 -21.01 -37.05 1.81
CA GLU A 262 -21.84 -37.72 2.82
C GLU A 262 -23.20 -37.03 2.99
N SER A 263 -23.19 -35.69 3.05
CA SER A 263 -24.43 -34.90 3.18
C SER A 263 -25.32 -35.04 1.94
N LEU A 264 -24.73 -35.11 0.75
CA LEU A 264 -25.46 -35.33 -0.51
C LEU A 264 -26.01 -36.75 -0.61
N ALA A 265 -25.29 -37.77 -0.11
CA ALA A 265 -25.75 -39.16 -0.13
C ALA A 265 -26.90 -39.42 0.87
N GLN A 266 -27.12 -38.53 1.83
CA GLN A 266 -28.21 -38.58 2.80
C GLN A 266 -29.50 -37.85 2.34
N LEU A 267 -29.47 -37.19 1.18
CA LEU A 267 -30.63 -36.57 0.52
C LEU A 267 -31.30 -37.55 -0.45
#